data_AF-A0A1J4U6H5-F1
#
_entry.id   AF-A0A1J4U6H5-F1
#
_cell.length_a   1.000
_cell.length_b   1.000
_cell.length_c   1.000
_cell.angle_alpha   90.00
_cell.angle_beta   90.00
_cell.angle_gamma   90.00
#
_symmetry.space_group_name_H-M   'P 1'
#
loop_
_entity.id
_entity.type
_entity.pdbx_description
1 polymer ?
#
loop_
_entity_poly.entity_id
_entity_poly.type
_entity_poly.pdbx_seq_one_letter_code
_entity_poly.pdbx_strand_id
1 'polypeptide(L)'
;MQIEIKIIESQIRIEIETIEEYFKLIEDSISSVYKSHSQSLNKKLEILEEEDAQRYYETHIDEVFKLREIMPSYHRYSIFLLIYNFFEHNLNMLCVICEKQIKNDISLKDLSGKGIHKSKLYLTKIMKYTEAFRDIKWNTFLFYNELRNIIVHNGSFVSEQNKELPKKIAIHSGVTISSYRTILFKREFIENYLLDIKEFFDLLFTEIKTSK
;
A
#
# COMPACT_ATOMS: atom_id res chain seq x y z
N MET A 1 18.77 -10.01 21.37
CA MET A 1 19.35 -9.05 20.38
C MET A 1 19.56 -9.64 18.99
N GLN A 2 20.73 -10.20 18.63
CA GLN A 2 20.96 -10.64 17.24
C GLN A 2 20.00 -11.76 16.80
N ILE A 3 19.63 -12.66 17.72
CA ILE A 3 18.66 -13.73 17.44
C ILE A 3 17.26 -13.15 17.23
N GLU A 4 16.76 -12.30 18.14
CA GLU A 4 15.43 -11.67 17.99
C GLU A 4 15.32 -10.78 16.75
N ILE A 5 16.34 -9.97 16.46
CA ILE A 5 16.38 -9.11 15.27
C ILE A 5 16.37 -9.97 13.99
N LYS A 6 17.16 -11.07 13.96
CA LYS A 6 17.15 -12.01 12.82
C LYS A 6 15.80 -12.70 12.66
N ILE A 7 15.17 -13.12 13.76
CA ILE A 7 13.84 -13.74 13.73
C ILE A 7 12.82 -12.78 13.13
N ILE A 8 12.83 -11.52 13.59
CA ILE A 8 11.85 -10.52 13.14
C ILE A 8 12.13 -10.06 11.72
N GLU A 9 13.38 -9.92 11.33
CA GLU A 9 13.75 -9.71 9.93
C GLU A 9 13.20 -10.83 9.05
N SER A 10 13.39 -12.10 9.46
CA SER A 10 12.87 -13.25 8.72
C SER A 10 11.34 -13.24 8.64
N GLN A 11 10.65 -12.90 9.74
CA GLN A 11 9.19 -12.82 9.79
C GLN A 11 8.67 -11.71 8.86
N ILE A 12 9.27 -10.52 8.91
CA ILE A 12 8.92 -9.39 8.03
C ILE A 12 9.10 -9.75 6.56
N ARG A 13 10.20 -10.45 6.21
CA ARG A 13 10.42 -10.90 4.82
C ARG A 13 9.34 -11.86 4.35
N ILE A 14 9.04 -12.88 5.15
CA ILE A 14 7.99 -13.86 4.86
C ILE A 14 6.64 -13.17 4.69
N GLU A 15 6.31 -12.21 5.56
CA GLU A 15 5.03 -11.51 5.51
C GLU A 15 4.92 -10.58 4.28
N ILE A 16 5.99 -9.88 3.89
CA ILE A 16 6.02 -9.11 2.63
C ILE A 16 5.79 -10.03 1.43
N GLU A 17 6.51 -11.15 1.36
CA GLU A 17 6.36 -12.14 0.28
C GLU A 17 4.93 -12.71 0.25
N THR A 18 4.37 -13.01 1.42
CA THR A 18 2.99 -13.51 1.54
C THR A 18 1.97 -12.47 1.07
N ILE A 19 2.12 -11.19 1.44
CA ILE A 19 1.23 -10.12 0.98
C ILE A 19 1.35 -9.95 -0.54
N GLU A 20 2.56 -10.02 -1.09
CA GLU A 20 2.80 -9.92 -2.53
C GLU A 20 2.16 -11.07 -3.30
N GLU A 21 2.33 -12.31 -2.84
CA GLU A 21 1.70 -13.51 -3.41
C GLU A 21 0.17 -13.42 -3.34
N TYR A 22 -0.37 -13.00 -2.19
CA TYR A 22 -1.80 -12.80 -2.02
C TYR A 22 -2.35 -11.72 -2.95
N PHE A 23 -1.66 -10.58 -3.06
CA PHE A 23 -2.03 -9.52 -3.98
C PHE A 23 -2.12 -10.03 -5.42
N LYS A 24 -1.07 -10.71 -5.90
CA LYS A 24 -0.99 -11.27 -7.25
C LYS A 24 -2.09 -12.30 -7.51
N LEU A 25 -2.30 -13.23 -6.59
CA LEU A 25 -3.33 -14.27 -6.70
C LEU A 25 -4.72 -13.68 -6.94
N ILE A 26 -5.11 -12.69 -6.12
CA ILE A 26 -6.44 -12.10 -6.22
C ILE A 26 -6.54 -11.17 -7.44
N GLU A 27 -5.50 -10.39 -7.75
CA GLU A 27 -5.45 -9.51 -8.92
C GLU A 27 -5.60 -10.32 -10.23
N ASP A 28 -4.89 -11.44 -10.33
CA ASP A 28 -4.95 -12.34 -11.48
C ASP A 28 -6.30 -13.08 -11.57
N SER A 29 -6.88 -13.46 -10.42
CA SER A 29 -8.23 -14.02 -10.34
C SER A 29 -9.29 -13.05 -10.87
N ILE A 30 -9.27 -11.79 -10.40
CA ILE A 30 -10.19 -10.74 -10.88
C ILE A 30 -10.02 -10.52 -12.39
N SER A 31 -8.78 -10.43 -12.87
CA SER A 31 -8.47 -10.29 -14.29
C SER A 31 -8.98 -11.47 -15.14
N SER A 32 -8.84 -12.69 -14.62
CA SER A 32 -9.32 -13.91 -15.28
C SER A 32 -10.85 -13.95 -15.37
N VAL A 33 -11.54 -13.62 -14.27
CA VAL A 33 -13.01 -13.54 -14.23
C VAL A 33 -13.52 -12.49 -15.22
N TYR A 34 -12.91 -11.30 -15.23
CA TYR A 34 -13.26 -10.25 -16.21
C TYR A 34 -13.07 -10.72 -17.65
N LYS A 35 -11.91 -11.33 -17.97
CA LYS A 35 -11.63 -11.83 -19.33
C LYS A 35 -12.63 -12.89 -19.77
N SER A 36 -12.93 -13.86 -18.90
CA SER A 36 -13.91 -14.91 -19.19
C SER A 36 -15.31 -14.33 -19.43
N HIS A 37 -15.76 -13.41 -18.57
CA HIS A 37 -17.05 -12.75 -18.72
C HIS A 37 -17.12 -11.92 -20.01
N SER A 38 -16.09 -11.11 -20.29
CA SER A 38 -16.01 -10.29 -21.51
C SER A 38 -15.99 -11.14 -22.78
N GLN A 39 -15.29 -12.28 -22.78
CA GLN A 39 -15.31 -13.21 -23.91
C GLN A 39 -16.69 -13.84 -24.13
N SER A 40 -17.38 -14.24 -23.07
CA SER A 40 -18.73 -14.79 -23.17
C SER A 40 -19.73 -13.76 -23.69
N LEU A 41 -19.64 -12.52 -23.20
CA LEU A 41 -20.45 -11.39 -23.65
C LEU A 41 -20.23 -11.13 -25.14
N ASN A 42 -18.98 -10.98 -25.58
CA ASN A 42 -18.65 -10.69 -26.97
C ASN A 42 -19.15 -11.80 -27.93
N LYS A 43 -18.94 -13.07 -27.59
CA LYS A 43 -19.47 -14.20 -28.37
C LYS A 43 -20.99 -14.16 -28.52
N LYS A 44 -21.70 -13.70 -27.49
CA LYS A 44 -23.15 -13.58 -27.53
C LYS A 44 -23.59 -12.39 -28.38
N LEU A 45 -22.88 -11.27 -28.31
CA LEU A 45 -23.15 -10.09 -29.14
C LEU A 45 -22.92 -10.37 -30.64
N GLU A 46 -21.92 -11.16 -31.01
CA GLU A 46 -21.61 -11.52 -32.41
C GLU A 46 -22.72 -12.30 -33.13
N ILE A 47 -23.61 -12.97 -32.39
CA ILE A 47 -24.67 -13.82 -32.96
C ILE A 47 -26.07 -13.20 -32.84
N LEU A 48 -26.18 -11.99 -32.29
CA LEU A 48 -27.44 -11.28 -32.12
C LEU A 48 -27.60 -10.24 -33.23
N GLU A 49 -28.84 -10.04 -33.67
CA GLU A 49 -29.21 -8.89 -34.50
C GLU A 49 -28.99 -7.58 -33.71
N GLU A 50 -28.80 -6.47 -34.42
CA GLU A 50 -28.36 -5.20 -33.83
C GLU A 50 -29.21 -4.72 -32.63
N GLU A 51 -30.54 -4.76 -32.75
CA GLU A 51 -31.45 -4.36 -31.66
C GLU A 51 -31.34 -5.27 -30.42
N ASP A 52 -31.24 -6.59 -30.64
CA ASP A 52 -31.10 -7.56 -29.55
C ASP A 52 -29.71 -7.48 -28.91
N ALA A 53 -28.67 -7.24 -29.71
CA ALA A 53 -27.30 -7.04 -29.23
C ALA A 53 -27.20 -5.81 -28.33
N GLN A 54 -27.82 -4.70 -28.73
CA GLN A 54 -27.86 -3.47 -27.93
C GLN A 54 -28.56 -3.71 -26.59
N ARG A 55 -29.75 -4.31 -26.60
CA ARG A 55 -30.49 -4.63 -25.37
C ARG A 55 -29.72 -5.61 -24.47
N TYR A 56 -29.06 -6.59 -25.07
CA TYR A 56 -28.21 -7.53 -24.33
C TYR A 56 -27.03 -6.80 -23.67
N TYR A 57 -26.34 -5.92 -24.40
CA TYR A 57 -25.24 -5.14 -23.84
C TYR A 57 -25.68 -4.25 -22.67
N GLU A 58 -26.79 -3.52 -22.82
CA GLU A 58 -27.35 -2.64 -21.79
C GLU A 58 -27.67 -3.38 -20.48
N THR A 59 -28.08 -4.64 -20.56
CA THR A 59 -28.34 -5.46 -19.37
C THR A 59 -27.08 -6.01 -18.69
N HIS A 60 -25.91 -5.94 -19.34
CA HIS A 60 -24.65 -6.50 -18.85
C HIS A 60 -23.58 -5.43 -18.56
N ILE A 61 -23.79 -4.17 -18.96
CA ILE A 61 -22.80 -3.10 -18.80
C ILE A 61 -22.38 -2.86 -17.35
N ASP A 62 -23.32 -3.01 -16.41
CA ASP A 62 -23.05 -2.85 -14.97
C ASP A 62 -22.11 -3.93 -14.45
N GLU A 63 -22.29 -5.18 -14.88
CA GLU A 63 -21.41 -6.28 -14.46
C GLU A 63 -20.01 -6.12 -15.08
N VAL A 64 -19.94 -5.69 -16.35
CA VAL A 64 -18.66 -5.35 -17.00
C VAL A 64 -17.93 -4.24 -16.23
N PHE A 65 -18.64 -3.17 -15.86
CA PHE A 65 -18.08 -2.06 -15.10
C PHE A 65 -17.60 -2.52 -13.71
N LYS A 66 -18.41 -3.33 -13.02
CA LYS A 66 -18.07 -3.88 -11.71
C LYS A 66 -16.80 -4.74 -11.75
N LEU A 67 -16.70 -5.66 -12.71
CA LEU A 67 -15.55 -6.56 -12.85
C LEU A 67 -14.28 -5.81 -13.29
N ARG A 68 -14.42 -4.80 -14.16
CA ARG A 68 -13.29 -4.07 -14.72
C ARG A 68 -12.75 -2.97 -13.82
N GLU A 69 -13.64 -2.26 -13.11
CA GLU A 69 -13.29 -1.04 -12.38
C GLU A 69 -13.45 -1.20 -10.87
N ILE A 70 -14.62 -1.65 -10.40
CA ILE A 70 -14.97 -1.64 -8.97
C ILE A 70 -14.17 -2.69 -8.20
N MET A 71 -14.19 -3.95 -8.65
CA MET A 71 -13.52 -5.05 -7.94
C MET A 71 -12.01 -4.86 -7.83
N PRO A 72 -11.26 -4.53 -8.92
CA PRO A 72 -9.84 -4.22 -8.80
C PRO A 72 -9.56 -3.04 -7.87
N SER A 73 -10.37 -1.97 -7.93
CA SER A 73 -10.17 -0.80 -7.07
C SER A 73 -10.31 -1.16 -5.59
N TYR A 74 -11.36 -1.90 -5.21
CA TYR A 74 -11.58 -2.32 -3.83
C TYR A 74 -10.48 -3.26 -3.32
N HIS A 75 -10.03 -4.19 -4.16
CA HIS A 75 -8.90 -5.06 -3.83
C HIS A 75 -7.64 -4.24 -3.56
N ARG A 76 -7.28 -3.32 -4.47
CA ARG A 76 -6.08 -2.48 -4.33
C ARG A 76 -6.14 -1.55 -3.11
N TYR A 77 -7.29 -0.97 -2.77
CA TYR A 77 -7.41 -0.21 -1.52
C TYR A 77 -7.22 -1.10 -0.28
N SER A 78 -7.80 -2.29 -0.29
CA SER A 78 -7.68 -3.23 0.83
C SER A 78 -6.23 -3.65 1.05
N ILE A 79 -5.52 -3.97 -0.04
CA ILE A 79 -4.10 -4.32 0.00
C ILE A 79 -3.24 -3.12 0.41
N PHE A 80 -3.51 -1.92 -0.13
CA PHE A 80 -2.81 -0.71 0.28
C PHE A 80 -2.89 -0.47 1.79
N LEU A 81 -4.09 -0.62 2.39
CA LEU A 81 -4.29 -0.49 3.82
C LEU A 81 -3.61 -1.60 4.62
N LEU A 82 -3.62 -2.84 4.12
CA LEU A 82 -2.92 -3.96 4.72
C LEU A 82 -1.41 -3.71 4.78
N ILE A 83 -0.80 -3.29 3.65
CA ILE A 83 0.63 -2.96 3.57
C ILE A 83 0.98 -1.83 4.54
N TYR A 84 0.16 -0.79 4.62
CA TYR A 84 0.40 0.33 5.54
C TYR A 84 0.32 -0.12 7.00
N ASN A 85 -0.67 -0.92 7.36
CA ASN A 85 -0.81 -1.47 8.70
C ASN A 85 0.39 -2.34 9.08
N PHE A 86 0.79 -3.24 8.17
CA PHE A 86 1.98 -4.07 8.30
C PHE A 86 3.24 -3.22 8.56
N PHE A 87 3.44 -2.17 7.75
CA PHE A 87 4.59 -1.27 7.88
C PHE A 87 4.61 -0.56 9.24
N GLU A 88 3.49 0.08 9.62
CA GLU A 88 3.38 0.82 10.88
C GLU A 88 3.58 -0.10 12.08
N HIS A 89 2.95 -1.28 12.07
CA HIS A 89 3.08 -2.28 13.13
C HIS A 89 4.53 -2.73 13.31
N ASN A 90 5.19 -3.14 12.23
CA ASN A 90 6.54 -3.66 12.31
C ASN A 90 7.57 -2.58 12.69
N LEU A 91 7.38 -1.34 12.23
CA LEU A 91 8.21 -0.22 12.65
C LEU A 91 8.08 0.06 14.16
N ASN A 92 6.86 -0.02 14.71
CA ASN A 92 6.62 0.09 16.15
C ASN A 92 7.25 -1.07 16.93
N MET A 93 7.11 -2.31 16.42
CA MET A 93 7.69 -3.49 17.05
C MET A 93 9.22 -3.40 17.12
N LEU A 94 9.87 -2.93 16.06
CA LEU A 94 11.32 -2.69 16.05
C LEU A 94 11.74 -1.69 17.12
N CYS A 95 10.97 -0.62 17.34
CA CYS A 95 11.24 0.32 18.43
C CYS A 95 11.18 -0.37 19.80
N VAL A 96 10.16 -1.20 20.04
CA VAL A 96 10.00 -1.95 21.31
C VAL A 96 11.17 -2.90 21.55
N ILE A 97 11.69 -3.55 20.51
CA ILE A 97 12.84 -4.46 20.62
C ILE A 97 14.12 -3.68 20.91
N CYS A 98 14.30 -2.53 20.26
CA CYS A 98 15.43 -1.65 20.49
C CYS A 98 15.40 -1.04 21.91
N GLU A 99 14.22 -0.69 22.43
CA GLU A 99 14.03 -0.19 23.79
C GLU A 99 14.52 -1.16 24.86
N LYS A 100 14.22 -2.46 24.71
CA LYS A 100 14.73 -3.50 25.61
C LYS A 100 16.26 -3.63 25.63
N GLN A 101 16.96 -3.01 24.68
CA GLN A 101 18.40 -3.18 24.48
C GLN A 101 19.24 -2.02 25.02
N ILE A 102 18.63 -0.85 25.20
CA ILE A 102 19.34 0.31 25.74
C ILE A 102 19.04 0.45 27.23
N LYS A 103 20.08 0.70 28.03
CA LYS A 103 19.90 1.25 29.39
C LYS A 103 19.59 2.74 29.26
N ASN A 104 18.40 3.06 28.75
CA ASN A 104 17.93 4.43 28.63
C ASN A 104 16.56 4.54 29.29
N ASP A 105 16.33 5.66 29.96
CA ASP A 105 15.07 5.92 30.67
C ASP A 105 13.96 6.41 29.74
N ILE A 106 14.28 6.66 28.45
CA ILE A 106 13.33 7.14 27.44
C ILE A 106 12.72 5.96 26.70
N SER A 107 11.47 5.64 27.01
CA SER A 107 10.67 4.66 26.29
C SER A 107 10.06 5.22 25.02
N LEU A 108 9.59 4.34 24.12
CA LEU A 108 8.76 4.77 22.99
C LEU A 108 7.53 5.54 23.50
N LYS A 109 6.95 5.17 24.65
CA LYS A 109 5.74 5.82 25.18
C LYS A 109 5.97 7.29 25.54
N ASP A 110 7.18 7.65 25.96
CA ASP A 110 7.55 9.01 26.37
C ASP A 110 7.69 9.97 25.19
N LEU A 111 7.80 9.45 23.96
CA LEU A 111 7.87 10.26 22.76
C LEU A 111 6.50 10.75 22.30
N SER A 112 6.42 12.04 21.99
CA SER A 112 5.26 12.63 21.29
C SER A 112 5.20 12.17 19.83
N GLY A 113 3.99 12.17 19.25
CA GLY A 113 3.75 11.79 17.86
C GLY A 113 2.76 10.63 17.69
N LYS A 114 2.42 10.33 16.44
CA LYS A 114 1.47 9.27 16.07
C LYS A 114 2.01 8.43 14.91
N GLY A 115 1.67 7.15 14.92
CA GLY A 115 2.06 6.17 13.90
C GLY A 115 3.53 6.21 13.53
N ILE A 116 3.82 6.17 12.22
CA ILE A 116 5.18 6.06 11.68
C ILE A 116 6.11 7.21 12.09
N HIS A 117 5.57 8.39 12.43
CA HIS A 117 6.37 9.55 12.85
C HIS A 117 7.02 9.32 14.21
N LYS A 118 6.30 8.68 15.13
CA LYS A 118 6.78 8.37 16.48
C LYS A 118 7.93 7.36 16.43
N SER A 119 7.79 6.35 15.57
CA SER A 119 8.83 5.33 15.38
C SER A 119 10.05 5.86 14.64
N LYS A 120 9.86 6.73 13.62
CA LYS A 120 10.98 7.48 13.03
C LYS A 120 11.73 8.28 14.10
N LEU A 121 11.03 9.00 14.96
CA LEU A 121 11.67 9.82 15.99
C LEU A 121 12.53 8.95 16.92
N TYR A 122 12.00 7.82 17.38
CA TYR A 122 12.73 6.88 18.22
C TYR A 122 13.98 6.32 17.51
N LEU A 123 13.81 5.72 16.34
CA LEU A 123 14.89 5.06 15.60
C LEU A 123 15.99 6.05 15.19
N THR A 124 15.63 7.26 14.77
CA THR A 124 16.62 8.27 14.34
C THR A 124 17.28 9.02 15.49
N LYS A 125 16.56 9.39 16.55
CA LYS A 125 17.10 10.24 17.63
C LYS A 125 17.69 9.45 18.78
N ILE A 126 17.09 8.31 19.12
CA ILE A 126 17.54 7.46 20.23
C ILE A 126 18.52 6.42 19.70
N MET A 127 18.12 5.64 18.68
CA MET A 127 18.95 4.56 18.14
C MET A 127 19.99 5.02 17.10
N LYS A 128 19.88 6.26 16.61
CA LYS A 128 20.77 6.85 15.58
C LYS A 128 20.71 6.14 14.21
N TYR A 129 19.66 5.37 13.95
CA TYR A 129 19.40 4.77 12.65
C TYR A 129 18.75 5.81 11.73
N THR A 130 19.50 6.33 10.77
CA THR A 130 19.10 7.46 9.92
C THR A 130 19.05 7.14 8.43
N GLU A 131 19.71 6.08 7.97
CA GLU A 131 19.85 5.77 6.55
C GLU A 131 18.50 5.53 5.87
N ALA A 132 17.64 4.70 6.47
CA ALA A 132 16.29 4.42 5.96
C ALA A 132 15.34 5.63 6.02
N PHE A 133 15.69 6.67 6.79
CA PHE A 133 14.84 7.84 7.07
C PHE A 133 15.26 9.13 6.37
N ARG A 134 16.24 9.05 5.47
CA ARG A 134 16.68 10.19 4.63
C ARG A 134 15.52 10.74 3.79
N ASP A 135 15.52 12.05 3.57
CA ASP A 135 14.34 12.80 3.14
C ASP A 135 13.70 12.29 1.85
N ILE A 136 14.47 11.92 0.82
CA ILE A 136 13.93 11.43 -0.45
C ILE A 136 13.11 10.15 -0.24
N LYS A 137 13.67 9.15 0.44
CA LYS A 137 12.98 7.88 0.71
C LYS A 137 11.81 8.08 1.66
N TRP A 138 12.02 8.83 2.74
CA TRP A 138 10.99 9.04 3.74
C TRP A 138 9.77 9.82 3.22
N ASN A 139 9.96 10.74 2.28
CA ASN A 139 8.86 11.48 1.67
C ASN A 139 7.86 10.58 0.94
N THR A 140 8.31 9.46 0.37
CA THR A 140 7.42 8.44 -0.22
C THR A 140 6.51 7.81 0.85
N PHE A 141 7.05 7.48 2.03
CA PHE A 141 6.24 6.96 3.14
C PHE A 141 5.29 8.00 3.74
N LEU A 142 5.67 9.28 3.71
CA LEU A 142 4.77 10.38 4.07
C LEU A 142 3.62 10.51 3.08
N PHE A 143 3.88 10.30 1.79
CA PHE A 143 2.85 10.25 0.77
C PHE A 143 1.90 9.05 0.97
N TYR A 144 2.42 7.86 1.28
CA TYR A 144 1.58 6.71 1.63
C TYR A 144 0.71 6.96 2.86
N ASN A 145 1.25 7.61 3.90
CA ASN A 145 0.47 8.03 5.06
C ASN A 145 -0.66 9.01 4.70
N GLU A 146 -0.40 9.98 3.82
CA GLU A 146 -1.41 10.92 3.35
C GLU A 146 -2.54 10.21 2.59
N LEU A 147 -2.19 9.31 1.66
CA LEU A 147 -3.17 8.50 0.92
C LEU A 147 -4.00 7.62 1.87
N ARG A 148 -3.35 6.95 2.84
CA ARG A 148 -4.02 6.13 3.84
C ARG A 148 -5.04 6.93 4.64
N ASN A 149 -4.69 8.15 5.06
CA ASN A 149 -5.62 9.00 5.81
C ASN A 149 -6.84 9.37 4.96
N ILE A 150 -6.65 9.68 3.68
CA ILE A 150 -7.78 9.99 2.77
C ILE A 150 -8.66 8.76 2.54
N ILE A 151 -8.07 7.58 2.33
CA ILE A 151 -8.83 6.34 2.10
C ILE A 151 -9.67 6.00 3.34
N VAL A 152 -9.07 6.02 4.53
CA VAL A 152 -9.74 5.63 5.77
C VAL A 152 -10.82 6.65 6.18
N HIS A 153 -10.55 7.94 6.06
CA HIS A 153 -11.46 8.97 6.57
C HIS A 153 -12.49 9.47 5.56
N ASN A 154 -12.15 9.43 4.26
CA ASN A 154 -12.99 10.00 3.20
C ASN A 154 -13.34 8.99 2.11
N GLY A 155 -13.09 7.68 2.31
CA GLY A 155 -13.43 6.66 1.32
C GLY A 155 -12.79 6.89 -0.04
N SER A 156 -11.54 7.38 -0.07
CA SER A 156 -10.75 7.79 -1.25
C SER A 156 -11.12 9.15 -1.87
N PHE A 157 -12.13 9.86 -1.36
CA PHE A 157 -12.53 11.16 -1.88
C PHE A 157 -11.51 12.26 -1.54
N VAL A 158 -11.06 12.97 -2.57
CA VAL A 158 -10.14 14.10 -2.50
C VAL A 158 -10.94 15.39 -2.37
N SER A 159 -10.86 16.00 -1.19
CA SER A 159 -11.52 17.27 -0.89
C SER A 159 -10.67 18.47 -1.32
N GLU A 160 -11.27 19.66 -1.31
CA GLU A 160 -10.55 20.92 -1.58
C GLU A 160 -9.50 21.28 -0.53
N GLN A 161 -9.54 20.61 0.63
CA GLN A 161 -8.52 20.78 1.67
C GLN A 161 -7.20 20.08 1.28
N ASN A 162 -7.23 19.12 0.36
CA ASN A 162 -6.07 18.36 -0.11
C ASN A 162 -5.32 19.07 -1.26
N LYS A 163 -5.05 20.38 -1.13
CA LYS A 163 -4.56 21.24 -2.23
C LYS A 163 -3.27 20.76 -2.91
N GLU A 164 -2.36 20.16 -2.15
CA GLU A 164 -1.06 19.71 -2.68
C GLU A 164 -1.08 18.25 -3.19
N LEU A 165 -2.13 17.48 -2.87
CA LEU A 165 -2.21 16.08 -3.26
C LEU A 165 -2.17 15.86 -4.78
N PRO A 166 -2.89 16.64 -5.62
CA PRO A 166 -2.81 16.47 -7.08
C PRO A 166 -1.38 16.61 -7.63
N LYS A 167 -0.59 17.55 -7.09
CA LYS A 167 0.81 17.73 -7.51
C LYS A 167 1.68 16.55 -7.10
N LYS A 168 1.46 16.00 -5.90
CA LYS A 168 2.15 14.78 -5.43
C LYS A 168 1.77 13.58 -6.29
N ILE A 169 0.49 13.38 -6.57
CA ILE A 169 0.02 12.29 -7.43
C ILE A 169 0.62 12.40 -8.83
N ALA A 170 0.74 13.60 -9.41
CA ALA A 170 1.31 13.80 -10.74
C ALA A 170 2.76 13.32 -10.90
N ILE A 171 3.52 13.21 -9.81
CA ILE A 171 4.91 12.74 -9.83
C ILE A 171 5.07 11.28 -9.38
N HIS A 172 3.99 10.60 -8.98
CA HIS A 172 4.01 9.18 -8.61
C HIS A 172 3.31 8.35 -9.69
N SER A 173 3.99 7.31 -10.18
CA SER A 173 3.43 6.40 -11.17
C SER A 173 2.34 5.52 -10.56
N GLY A 174 1.36 5.12 -11.37
CA GLY A 174 0.35 4.14 -10.96
C GLY A 174 -0.77 4.67 -10.04
N VAL A 175 -0.76 5.95 -9.65
CA VAL A 175 -1.83 6.59 -8.87
C VAL A 175 -2.40 7.77 -9.64
N THR A 176 -3.72 7.94 -9.62
CA THR A 176 -4.41 9.06 -10.28
C THR A 176 -5.60 9.56 -9.45
N ILE A 177 -6.19 10.67 -9.87
CA ILE A 177 -7.48 11.16 -9.36
C ILE A 177 -8.50 11.05 -10.49
N SER A 178 -9.65 10.43 -10.24
CA SER A 178 -10.76 10.29 -11.20
C SER A 178 -11.49 11.62 -11.42
N SER A 179 -12.36 11.66 -12.44
CA SER A 179 -13.29 12.79 -12.64
C SER A 179 -14.23 13.03 -11.45
N TYR A 180 -14.48 12.00 -10.64
CA TYR A 180 -15.29 12.06 -9.42
C TYR A 180 -14.47 12.44 -8.18
N ARG A 181 -13.24 12.93 -8.36
CA ARG A 181 -12.30 13.29 -7.29
C ARG A 181 -11.98 12.14 -6.34
N THR A 182 -11.95 10.89 -6.83
CA THR A 182 -11.50 9.74 -6.03
C THR A 182 -10.08 9.36 -6.42
N ILE A 183 -9.26 8.97 -5.44
CA ILE A 183 -7.95 8.36 -5.70
C ILE A 183 -8.19 7.04 -6.41
N LEU A 184 -7.41 6.71 -7.44
CA LEU A 184 -7.41 5.40 -8.10
C LEU A 184 -6.00 4.82 -8.10
N PHE A 185 -5.88 3.54 -7.77
CA PHE A 185 -4.63 2.79 -7.85
C PHE A 185 -4.64 1.85 -9.04
N LYS A 186 -3.56 1.87 -9.81
CA LYS A 186 -3.22 0.83 -10.78
C LYS A 186 -2.44 -0.28 -10.10
N ARG A 187 -2.33 -1.43 -10.78
CA ARG A 187 -1.60 -2.61 -10.29
C ARG A 187 -0.16 -2.25 -9.93
N GLU A 188 0.53 -1.52 -10.81
CA GLU A 188 1.94 -1.16 -10.65
C GLU A 188 2.20 -0.28 -9.42
N PHE A 189 1.20 0.48 -8.94
CA PHE A 189 1.35 1.28 -7.72
C PHE A 189 1.49 0.40 -6.48
N ILE A 190 0.69 -0.66 -6.38
CA ILE A 190 0.75 -1.60 -5.27
C ILE A 190 2.05 -2.41 -5.31
N GLU A 191 2.48 -2.81 -6.51
CA GLU A 191 3.76 -3.51 -6.72
C GLU A 191 4.95 -2.63 -6.30
N ASN A 192 4.97 -1.37 -6.72
CA ASN A 192 6.00 -0.41 -6.30
C ASN A 192 5.95 -0.13 -4.80
N TYR A 193 4.75 -0.06 -4.20
CA TYR A 193 4.61 0.14 -2.77
C TYR A 193 5.23 -1.03 -1.97
N LEU A 194 4.96 -2.28 -2.38
CA LEU A 194 5.58 -3.46 -1.77
C LEU A 194 7.11 -3.44 -1.90
N LEU A 195 7.63 -3.02 -3.06
CA LEU A 195 9.07 -2.85 -3.27
C LEU A 195 9.65 -1.79 -2.32
N ASP A 196 9.00 -0.64 -2.18
CA ASP A 196 9.42 0.40 -1.24
C ASP A 196 9.47 -0.11 0.20
N ILE A 197 8.45 -0.87 0.64
CA ILE A 197 8.44 -1.50 1.98
C ILE A 197 9.65 -2.42 2.15
N LYS A 198 9.89 -3.29 1.16
CA LYS A 198 11.00 -4.25 1.18
C LYS A 198 12.35 -3.54 1.27
N GLU A 199 12.59 -2.58 0.39
CA GLU A 199 13.84 -1.80 0.38
C GLU A 199 14.06 -1.04 1.69
N PHE A 200 12.99 -0.48 2.26
CA PHE A 200 13.09 0.22 3.54
C PHE A 200 13.54 -0.72 4.66
N PHE A 201 12.91 -1.89 4.81
CA PHE A 201 13.30 -2.84 5.84
C PHE A 201 14.69 -3.42 5.57
N ASP A 202 15.07 -3.68 4.32
CA ASP A 202 16.42 -4.10 3.95
C ASP A 202 17.49 -3.10 4.40
N LEU A 203 17.25 -1.81 4.13
CA LEU A 203 18.15 -0.74 4.56
C LEU A 203 18.21 -0.64 6.09
N LEU A 204 17.05 -0.66 6.75
CA LEU A 204 16.98 -0.55 8.21
C LEU A 204 17.68 -1.73 8.90
N PHE A 205 17.46 -2.97 8.45
CA PHE A 205 18.14 -4.13 9.02
C PHE A 205 19.63 -4.16 8.71
N THR A 206 20.05 -3.66 7.55
CA THR A 206 21.47 -3.49 7.24
C THR A 206 22.12 -2.52 8.24
N GLU A 207 21.51 -1.35 8.45
CA GLU A 207 22.00 -0.34 9.40
C GLU A 207 22.05 -0.88 10.83
N ILE A 208 21.02 -1.60 11.28
CA ILE A 208 20.98 -2.25 12.60
C ILE A 208 22.13 -3.25 12.78
N LYS A 209 22.45 -4.03 11.74
CA LYS A 209 23.53 -5.03 11.78
C LYS A 209 24.91 -4.38 11.81
N THR A 210 25.10 -3.26 11.12
CA THR A 210 26.39 -2.55 11.03
C THR A 210 26.64 -1.60 12.19
N SER A 211 25.61 -1.16 12.91
CA SER A 211 25.71 -0.24 14.06
C SER A 211 26.22 -0.92 15.35
N LYS A 212 27.10 -1.92 15.21
CA LYS A 212 27.74 -2.64 16.30
C LYS A 212 29.05 -2.01 16.73
#